data_AF-A0A2V3PT79-F1
#
_entry.id   AF-A0A2V3PT79-F1
#
_cell.length_a   1.000
_cell.length_b   1.000
_cell.length_c   1.000
_cell.angle_alpha   90.00
_cell.angle_beta   90.00
_cell.angle_gamma   90.00
#
_symmetry.space_group_name_H-M   'P 1'
#
loop_
_entity.id
_entity.type
_entity.pdbx_description
1 polymer ?
#
loop_
_entity_poly.entity_id
_entity_poly.type
_entity_poly.pdbx_seq_one_letter_code
_entity_poly.pdbx_strand_id
1 'polypeptide(L)'
;MLIVSFLVGLTSAQESFIYKSFDNGSVDFSKVKENLNEAEDSRMAFVPTFSKGLKGLCLDLTSDVAVRLPVALDANETLPYDKSFAMVLWVKTKKNARQGTPIMSNKKVEDKNKAGWMLGTNDRGAWFFNISDGKSTYNYAPTADRQPINDGNWHQIAISVDLDKKEVWFYYDGKNVGIYNVEGLSTARSELATIIGGSDEYNDWSSRREWTAFNGMIDEVKMYNGTLTSSTVKSLYSEFVSTKEKDVKVISPNELKVQVWNIWHGGHRFGEHVGLERVINVLKKENADVIGLIETYGSGEVIADSLGYYFYLISSNLSIMSKYPIDETIKVYKSFNSGGAVLNLGNGNKMAFFDIWLDYLPNMCDLIDDKVNLTDFMKEEHNRRGKEIKAILKQIEPYTLNADNVPVFMVGDFNSGSHLDWNDATKVIHKGRIIKWPASLEMENAKYKDSYREINLNPLTDPGFTWSPLISNSSVKPTCIRDRIDYIYYKGKNIQPYWSKTLDHHPPFWPSDHGSVITYFYLNQNK
;
A
#
# COMPACT_ATOMS: atom_id res chain seq x y z
N MET A 1 7.23 -23.34 31.79
CA MET A 1 7.97 -22.19 32.33
C MET A 1 9.23 -22.03 31.49
N LEU A 2 9.15 -21.28 30.39
CA LEU A 2 10.29 -20.91 29.56
C LEU A 2 10.43 -19.39 29.69
N ILE A 3 11.54 -18.95 30.27
CA ILE A 3 11.89 -17.54 30.41
C ILE A 3 12.42 -17.07 29.06
N VAL A 4 11.66 -16.21 28.38
CA VAL A 4 12.14 -15.48 27.21
C VAL A 4 12.83 -14.22 27.74
N SER A 5 14.17 -14.22 27.72
CA SER A 5 14.97 -13.05 28.05
C SER A 5 14.78 -11.97 26.99
N PHE A 6 14.25 -10.82 27.40
CA PHE A 6 14.31 -9.59 26.62
C PHE A 6 15.75 -9.06 26.65
N LEU A 7 16.53 -9.38 25.61
CA LEU A 7 17.71 -8.61 25.27
C LEU A 7 17.23 -7.35 24.54
N VAL A 8 17.30 -6.21 25.23
CA VAL A 8 17.25 -4.89 24.61
C VAL A 8 18.52 -4.79 23.75
N GLY A 9 18.39 -5.12 22.47
CA GLY A 9 19.46 -4.93 21.50
C GLY A 9 19.72 -3.44 21.32
N LEU A 10 20.90 -2.99 21.71
CA LEU A 10 21.52 -1.81 21.12
C LEU A 10 21.56 -2.06 19.61
N THR A 11 20.69 -1.37 18.86
CA THR A 11 20.71 -1.42 17.40
C THR A 11 22.07 -0.88 16.95
N SER A 12 22.98 -1.76 16.52
CA SER A 12 24.12 -1.31 15.73
C SER A 12 23.54 -0.63 14.50
N ALA A 13 23.83 0.66 14.31
CA ALA A 13 23.41 1.36 13.10
C ALA A 13 23.97 0.57 11.90
N GLN A 14 23.09 0.10 11.01
CA GLN A 14 23.52 -0.56 9.79
C GLN A 14 24.35 0.45 9.00
N GLU A 15 25.62 0.15 8.75
CA GLU A 15 26.47 1.03 7.94
C GLU A 15 25.98 1.03 6.49
N SER A 16 25.92 2.21 5.88
CA SER A 16 25.60 2.35 4.47
C SER A 16 26.75 1.84 3.62
N PHE A 17 26.44 1.09 2.56
CA PHE A 17 27.40 0.64 1.57
C PHE A 17 27.96 1.80 0.73
N ILE A 18 27.08 2.75 0.37
CA ILE A 18 27.43 3.99 -0.32
C ILE A 18 26.93 5.16 0.51
N TYR A 19 27.77 6.19 0.65
CA TYR A 19 27.40 7.44 1.27
C TYR A 19 28.00 8.63 0.49
N LYS A 20 27.13 9.49 -0.03
CA LYS A 20 27.50 10.75 -0.67
C LYS A 20 26.85 11.90 0.12
N SER A 21 27.63 12.51 1.02
CA SER A 21 27.22 13.71 1.77
C SER A 21 27.43 15.01 1.01
N PHE A 22 28.27 15.01 -0.05
CA PHE A 22 28.67 16.19 -0.81
C PHE A 22 29.42 17.30 -0.06
N ASP A 23 29.55 17.21 1.28
CA ASP A 23 30.25 18.16 2.16
C ASP A 23 31.67 18.54 1.71
N ASN A 24 32.42 17.59 1.14
CA ASN A 24 33.81 17.82 0.79
C ASN A 24 33.95 18.61 -0.52
N GLY A 25 32.87 18.80 -1.29
CA GLY A 25 32.82 19.60 -2.53
C GLY A 25 33.89 19.24 -3.58
N SER A 26 34.66 18.17 -3.35
CA SER A 26 35.91 17.92 -4.04
C SER A 26 35.61 17.17 -5.31
N VAL A 27 35.74 17.88 -6.42
CA VAL A 27 35.76 17.30 -7.76
C VAL A 27 36.98 16.37 -7.86
N ASP A 28 36.76 15.11 -8.22
CA ASP A 28 37.85 14.21 -8.57
C ASP A 28 38.42 14.62 -9.93
N PHE A 29 39.39 15.53 -9.91
CA PHE A 29 40.04 16.03 -11.13
C PHE A 29 40.77 14.94 -11.92
N SER A 30 41.05 13.78 -11.31
CA SER A 30 41.63 12.61 -12.00
C SER A 30 40.64 12.04 -13.01
N LYS A 31 39.38 11.86 -12.59
CA LYS A 31 38.29 11.43 -13.48
C LYS A 31 37.93 12.48 -14.52
N VAL A 32 37.98 13.76 -14.14
CA VAL A 32 37.81 14.86 -15.10
C VAL A 32 38.88 14.77 -16.19
N LYS A 33 40.13 14.47 -15.84
CA LYS A 33 41.22 14.28 -16.82
C LYS A 33 41.04 13.04 -17.69
N GLU A 34 40.59 11.91 -17.13
CA GLU A 34 40.27 10.71 -17.92
C GLU A 34 39.17 11.00 -18.95
N ASN A 35 38.07 11.64 -18.54
CA ASN A 35 36.98 12.04 -19.43
C ASN A 35 37.42 13.07 -20.50
N LEU A 36 38.33 13.98 -20.16
CA LEU A 36 38.91 14.94 -21.13
C LEU A 36 39.84 14.26 -22.14
N ASN A 37 40.46 13.13 -21.79
CA ASN A 37 41.31 12.37 -22.72
C ASN A 37 40.49 11.52 -23.70
N GLU A 38 39.27 11.14 -23.34
CA GLU A 38 38.33 10.42 -24.22
C GLU A 38 37.48 11.35 -25.08
N ALA A 39 37.32 12.63 -24.70
CA ALA A 39 36.59 13.62 -25.48
C ALA A 39 37.46 14.23 -26.60
N GLU A 40 37.05 14.09 -27.87
CA GLU A 40 37.74 14.66 -29.04
C GLU A 40 37.85 16.20 -29.02
N ASP A 41 37.19 16.91 -28.09
CA ASP A 41 37.18 18.37 -28.05
C ASP A 41 37.39 18.92 -26.61
N SER A 42 38.49 19.64 -26.43
CA SER A 42 39.08 20.12 -25.17
C SER A 42 38.36 21.32 -24.53
N ARG A 43 37.05 21.49 -24.76
CA ARG A 43 36.34 22.73 -24.42
C ARG A 43 35.39 22.52 -23.23
N MET A 44 35.94 22.84 -22.05
CA MET A 44 35.32 22.96 -20.71
C MET A 44 35.13 21.66 -19.91
N ALA A 45 35.95 21.53 -18.87
CA ALA A 45 35.71 20.61 -17.76
C ALA A 45 34.59 21.18 -16.87
N PHE A 46 33.37 20.71 -17.10
CA PHE A 46 32.26 21.03 -16.21
C PHE A 46 32.29 20.12 -14.99
N VAL A 47 32.00 20.72 -13.84
CA VAL A 47 31.99 20.03 -12.56
C VAL A 47 30.62 20.21 -11.90
N PRO A 48 30.16 19.25 -11.08
CA PRO A 48 28.93 19.42 -10.33
C PRO A 48 28.93 20.70 -9.50
N THR A 49 27.78 21.38 -9.45
CA THR A 49 27.61 22.57 -8.61
C THR A 49 27.18 22.15 -7.22
N PHE A 50 27.77 22.79 -6.20
CA PHE A 50 27.45 22.55 -4.80
C PHE A 50 26.98 23.84 -4.12
N SER A 51 25.93 23.72 -3.30
CA SER A 51 25.35 24.81 -2.51
C SER A 51 25.23 24.38 -1.05
N LYS A 52 24.83 25.30 -0.16
CA LYS A 52 24.64 24.97 1.26
C LYS A 52 23.54 23.90 1.46
N GLY A 53 23.91 22.77 2.04
CA GLY A 53 23.05 21.62 2.30
C GLY A 53 22.32 21.64 3.65
N LEU A 54 21.82 20.48 4.06
CA LEU A 54 21.33 20.21 5.43
C LEU A 54 22.46 20.35 6.43
N LYS A 55 23.59 19.75 6.09
CA LYS A 55 24.90 19.92 6.71
C LYS A 55 25.87 20.24 5.57
N GLY A 56 26.85 21.11 5.84
CA GLY A 56 27.87 21.54 4.87
C GLY A 56 27.30 21.86 3.47
N LEU A 57 27.58 21.00 2.50
CA LEU A 57 27.24 21.20 1.09
C LEU A 57 26.32 20.11 0.55
N CYS A 58 25.45 20.46 -0.40
CA CYS A 58 24.61 19.55 -1.16
C CYS A 58 24.87 19.68 -2.67
N LEU A 59 24.48 18.66 -3.45
CA LEU A 59 24.43 18.76 -4.91
C LEU A 59 23.31 19.72 -5.32
N ASP A 60 23.63 20.78 -6.06
CA ASP A 60 22.66 21.78 -6.53
C ASP A 60 22.43 21.65 -8.04
N LEU A 61 21.20 21.28 -8.38
CA LEU A 61 20.71 21.15 -9.75
C LEU A 61 19.51 22.07 -9.98
N THR A 62 19.37 23.12 -9.17
CA THR A 62 18.27 24.07 -9.30
C THR A 62 18.42 24.92 -10.56
N SER A 63 17.36 25.61 -10.92
CA SER A 63 17.37 26.64 -11.98
C SER A 63 18.22 27.88 -11.65
N ASP A 64 18.81 27.99 -10.46
CA ASP A 64 19.67 29.15 -10.10
C ASP A 64 21.14 28.95 -10.47
N VAL A 65 21.55 27.72 -10.77
CA VAL A 65 22.95 27.41 -11.09
C VAL A 65 23.16 27.26 -12.59
N ALA A 66 24.33 27.69 -13.06
CA ALA A 66 24.66 27.66 -14.48
C ALA A 66 24.89 26.25 -15.03
N VAL A 67 25.35 25.32 -14.18
CA VAL A 67 25.74 23.97 -14.55
C VAL A 67 24.98 22.99 -13.66
N ARG A 68 24.07 22.20 -14.25
CA ARG A 68 23.17 21.30 -13.53
C ARG A 68 23.56 19.85 -13.77
N LEU A 69 24.81 19.49 -13.42
CA LEU A 69 25.38 18.17 -13.70
C LEU A 69 25.00 17.10 -12.66
N PRO A 70 24.27 16.05 -13.06
CA PRO A 70 24.06 14.86 -12.23
C PRO A 70 25.38 14.12 -11.93
N VAL A 71 25.39 13.34 -10.85
CA VAL A 71 26.57 12.57 -10.41
C VAL A 71 26.35 11.09 -10.68
N ALA A 72 27.23 10.48 -11.47
CA ALA A 72 27.26 9.03 -11.66
C ALA A 72 27.96 8.35 -10.48
N LEU A 73 27.40 7.23 -10.01
CA LEU A 73 28.12 6.31 -9.13
C LEU A 73 29.08 5.45 -9.96
N ASP A 74 30.29 5.21 -9.47
CA ASP A 74 31.25 4.34 -10.15
C ASP A 74 30.71 2.91 -10.22
N ALA A 75 31.11 2.14 -11.23
CA ALA A 75 30.72 0.73 -11.33
C ALA A 75 31.06 -0.08 -10.05
N ASN A 76 32.19 0.26 -9.39
CA ASN A 76 32.61 -0.35 -8.12
C ASN A 76 31.87 0.22 -6.89
N GLU A 77 31.13 1.31 -7.04
CA GLU A 77 30.29 1.98 -6.05
C GLU A 77 28.79 1.82 -6.36
N THR A 78 28.39 0.72 -7.01
CA THR A 78 26.96 0.42 -7.25
C THR A 78 26.54 -0.85 -6.54
N LEU A 79 25.26 -0.90 -6.17
CA LEU A 79 24.65 -2.11 -5.64
C LEU A 79 24.37 -3.10 -6.78
N PRO A 80 24.34 -4.41 -6.51
CA PRO A 80 24.16 -5.40 -7.56
C PRO A 80 22.71 -5.49 -8.08
N TYR A 81 21.74 -4.92 -7.35
CA TYR A 81 20.30 -4.85 -7.70
C TYR A 81 19.59 -6.18 -8.06
N ASP A 82 20.24 -7.32 -7.89
CA ASP A 82 19.64 -8.66 -7.89
C ASP A 82 19.44 -9.22 -6.48
N LYS A 83 19.70 -8.40 -5.47
CA LYS A 83 19.46 -8.66 -4.05
C LYS A 83 18.70 -7.50 -3.43
N SER A 84 18.14 -7.72 -2.25
CA SER A 84 17.47 -6.68 -1.46
C SER A 84 18.40 -5.48 -1.22
N PHE A 85 17.85 -4.28 -1.32
CA PHE A 85 18.58 -3.04 -1.16
C PHE A 85 17.69 -1.93 -0.62
N ALA A 86 18.31 -0.88 -0.10
CA ALA A 86 17.60 0.31 0.32
C ALA A 86 18.38 1.57 -0.05
N MET A 87 17.65 2.68 -0.15
CA MET A 87 18.21 4.01 -0.36
C MET A 87 17.51 5.02 0.54
N VAL A 88 18.27 6.02 0.98
CA VAL A 88 17.79 7.18 1.73
C VAL A 88 18.47 8.40 1.13
N LEU A 89 17.72 9.46 0.88
CA LEU A 89 18.28 10.73 0.45
C LEU A 89 17.38 11.88 0.87
N TRP A 90 17.95 13.07 0.90
CA TRP A 90 17.23 14.30 1.15
C TRP A 90 17.10 15.11 -0.12
N VAL A 91 15.92 15.66 -0.36
CA VAL A 91 15.64 16.56 -1.48
C VAL A 91 15.07 17.87 -1.01
N LYS A 92 15.40 18.94 -1.73
CA LYS A 92 14.75 20.23 -1.60
C LYS A 92 14.61 20.85 -2.96
N THR A 93 13.43 21.35 -3.30
CA THR A 93 13.25 22.12 -4.53
C THR A 93 12.79 23.53 -4.20
N LYS A 94 12.82 24.45 -5.17
CA LYS A 94 12.17 25.74 -4.98
C LYS A 94 10.67 25.53 -4.81
N LYS A 95 10.04 26.39 -4.02
CA LYS A 95 8.58 26.43 -3.92
C LYS A 95 7.97 26.55 -5.32
N ASN A 96 7.05 25.66 -5.65
CA ASN A 96 6.38 25.54 -6.95
C ASN A 96 7.33 25.29 -8.14
N ALA A 97 8.54 24.77 -7.91
CA ALA A 97 9.42 24.36 -9.00
C ALA A 97 8.70 23.39 -9.92
N ARG A 98 8.77 23.62 -11.24
CA ARG A 98 8.30 22.65 -12.22
C ARG A 98 9.17 21.40 -12.11
N GLN A 99 8.50 20.27 -11.92
CA GLN A 99 9.08 18.95 -11.76
C GLN A 99 8.73 18.08 -12.99
N GLY A 100 9.18 16.83 -13.00
CA GLY A 100 9.01 15.89 -14.12
C GLY A 100 10.27 15.11 -14.50
N THR A 101 11.39 15.31 -13.78
CA THR A 101 12.65 14.60 -14.02
C THR A 101 13.02 13.66 -12.86
N PRO A 102 13.92 12.69 -13.08
CA PRO A 102 14.39 11.79 -12.03
C PRO A 102 15.14 12.53 -10.92
N ILE A 103 14.93 12.13 -9.68
CA ILE A 103 15.79 12.48 -8.53
C ILE A 103 17.01 11.57 -8.52
N MET A 104 16.79 10.27 -8.72
CA MET A 104 17.86 9.26 -8.79
C MET A 104 17.34 8.06 -9.58
N SER A 105 18.14 7.50 -10.48
CA SER A 105 17.71 6.38 -11.30
C SER A 105 18.87 5.52 -11.80
N ASN A 106 18.55 4.28 -12.20
CA ASN A 106 19.43 3.43 -13.00
C ASN A 106 18.74 2.96 -14.29
N LYS A 107 17.72 3.66 -14.78
CA LYS A 107 16.88 3.20 -15.90
C LYS A 107 16.51 4.32 -16.86
N LYS A 108 15.94 3.94 -18.00
CA LYS A 108 15.35 4.85 -18.99
C LYS A 108 14.12 5.57 -18.43
N VAL A 109 14.05 6.88 -18.63
CA VAL A 109 13.05 7.76 -18.01
C VAL A 109 11.67 7.61 -18.65
N GLU A 110 11.61 7.56 -19.99
CA GLU A 110 10.33 7.58 -20.72
C GLU A 110 9.58 6.24 -20.68
N ASP A 111 10.29 5.13 -20.45
CA ASP A 111 9.69 3.79 -20.45
C ASP A 111 9.77 3.13 -19.06
N LYS A 112 8.67 3.29 -18.31
CA LYS A 112 8.48 2.71 -16.97
C LYS A 112 8.59 1.19 -16.95
N ASN A 113 8.39 0.50 -18.08
CA ASN A 113 8.43 -0.95 -18.16
C ASN A 113 9.84 -1.49 -18.34
N LYS A 114 10.82 -0.67 -18.76
CA LYS A 114 12.22 -1.12 -18.87
C LYS A 114 12.80 -1.53 -17.53
N ALA A 115 13.73 -2.49 -17.54
CA ALA A 115 14.37 -2.98 -16.34
C ALA A 115 15.14 -1.86 -15.60
N GLY A 116 15.09 -1.91 -14.28
CA GLY A 116 15.67 -0.92 -13.38
C GLY A 116 14.62 -0.13 -12.59
N TRP A 117 15.09 0.83 -11.81
CA TRP A 117 14.31 1.67 -10.92
C TRP A 117 14.56 3.17 -11.14
N MET A 118 13.55 3.96 -10.82
CA MET A 118 13.58 5.42 -10.88
C MET A 118 12.82 5.98 -9.68
N LEU A 119 13.52 6.75 -8.85
CA LEU A 119 12.92 7.72 -7.95
C LEU A 119 12.82 9.04 -8.73
N GLY A 120 11.60 9.47 -9.02
CA GLY A 120 11.35 10.64 -9.86
C GLY A 120 10.34 11.59 -9.27
N THR A 121 9.93 12.56 -10.08
CA THR A 121 9.01 13.62 -9.69
C THR A 121 7.87 13.75 -10.70
N ASN A 122 6.66 14.01 -10.22
CA ASN A 122 5.54 14.35 -11.10
C ASN A 122 5.42 15.86 -11.27
N ASP A 123 4.68 16.28 -12.28
CA ASP A 123 4.45 17.70 -12.63
C ASP A 123 3.74 18.50 -11.53
N ARG A 124 2.97 17.82 -10.67
CA ARG A 124 2.31 18.41 -9.49
C ARG A 124 3.26 18.60 -8.31
N GLY A 125 4.47 18.05 -8.39
CA GLY A 125 5.53 18.25 -7.40
C GLY A 125 5.54 17.24 -6.25
N ALA A 126 4.87 16.09 -6.39
CA ALA A 126 5.14 14.93 -5.56
C ALA A 126 6.30 14.12 -6.15
N TRP A 127 6.90 13.27 -5.31
CA TRP A 127 7.82 12.24 -5.78
C TRP A 127 7.05 11.00 -6.26
N PHE A 128 7.71 10.10 -6.97
CA PHE A 128 7.19 8.76 -7.28
C PHE A 128 8.34 7.75 -7.35
N PHE A 129 8.03 6.46 -7.18
CA PHE A 129 8.99 5.38 -7.40
C PHE A 129 8.47 4.38 -8.41
N ASN A 130 9.26 4.13 -9.45
CA ASN A 130 9.00 3.11 -10.45
C ASN A 130 10.10 2.05 -10.39
N ILE A 131 9.73 0.77 -10.43
CA ILE A 131 10.66 -0.37 -10.46
C ILE A 131 10.13 -1.44 -11.39
N SER A 132 11.02 -2.01 -12.20
CA SER A 132 10.66 -3.06 -13.15
C SER A 132 11.83 -4.01 -13.37
N ASP A 133 11.53 -5.28 -13.65
CA ASP A 133 12.50 -6.27 -14.15
C ASP A 133 12.38 -6.50 -15.67
N GLY A 134 11.60 -5.67 -16.37
CA GLY A 134 11.27 -5.82 -17.79
C GLY A 134 10.04 -6.67 -18.07
N LYS A 135 9.49 -7.38 -17.07
CA LYS A 135 8.28 -8.21 -17.17
C LYS A 135 7.19 -7.73 -16.23
N SER A 136 7.56 -7.44 -14.99
CA SER A 136 6.70 -6.93 -13.93
C SER A 136 7.10 -5.51 -13.60
N THR A 137 6.14 -4.60 -13.51
CA THR A 137 6.38 -3.18 -13.24
C THR A 137 5.47 -2.69 -12.13
N TYR A 138 6.05 -1.94 -11.19
CA TYR A 138 5.35 -1.37 -10.05
C TYR A 138 5.60 0.13 -9.98
N ASN A 139 4.54 0.88 -9.68
CA ASN A 139 4.55 2.33 -9.64
C ASN A 139 3.89 2.80 -8.34
N TYR A 140 4.66 3.43 -7.46
CA TYR A 140 4.14 4.18 -6.33
C TYR A 140 4.13 5.67 -6.69
N ALA A 141 2.95 6.28 -6.75
CA ALA A 141 2.77 7.67 -7.17
C ALA A 141 1.80 8.40 -6.21
N PRO A 142 2.30 8.90 -5.07
CA PRO A 142 1.49 9.62 -4.10
C PRO A 142 1.01 10.99 -4.59
N THR A 143 0.12 11.60 -3.82
CA THR A 143 -0.43 12.94 -4.10
C THR A 143 0.51 14.03 -3.62
N ALA A 144 0.55 15.15 -4.35
CA ALA A 144 1.33 16.32 -3.95
C ALA A 144 0.72 17.03 -2.72
N ASP A 145 -0.55 16.81 -2.41
CA ASP A 145 -1.21 17.39 -1.24
C ASP A 145 -0.65 16.82 0.08
N ARG A 146 -0.24 15.55 0.10
CA ARG A 146 0.32 14.88 1.28
C ARG A 146 1.83 14.72 1.23
N GLN A 147 2.39 14.49 0.05
CA GLN A 147 3.82 14.17 -0.12
C GLN A 147 4.51 15.10 -1.13
N PRO A 148 4.41 16.44 -0.97
CA PRO A 148 5.09 17.39 -1.85
C PRO A 148 6.61 17.34 -1.66
N ILE A 149 7.35 17.69 -2.70
CA ILE A 149 8.77 18.03 -2.60
C ILE A 149 9.06 19.44 -3.15
N ASN A 150 8.00 20.11 -3.64
CA ASN A 150 8.02 21.45 -4.22
C ASN A 150 7.40 22.52 -3.32
N ASP A 151 7.43 22.31 -2.02
CA ASP A 151 6.95 23.26 -1.02
C ASP A 151 8.03 24.27 -0.56
N GLY A 152 9.29 24.03 -0.93
CA GLY A 152 10.44 24.84 -0.53
C GLY A 152 11.23 24.31 0.68
N ASN A 153 10.86 23.14 1.23
CA ASN A 153 11.50 22.53 2.38
C ASN A 153 12.38 21.33 2.00
N TRP A 154 13.22 20.90 2.95
CA TRP A 154 13.96 19.64 2.84
C TRP A 154 13.06 18.48 3.26
N HIS A 155 13.03 17.42 2.45
CA HIS A 155 12.31 16.19 2.72
C HIS A 155 13.23 14.98 2.63
N GLN A 156 13.04 14.01 3.52
CA GLN A 156 13.67 12.70 3.41
C GLN A 156 12.78 11.78 2.60
N ILE A 157 13.36 11.12 1.59
CA ILE A 157 12.74 9.99 0.91
C ILE A 157 13.60 8.75 1.19
N ALA A 158 12.95 7.66 1.58
CA ALA A 158 13.60 6.37 1.70
C ALA A 158 12.79 5.25 1.06
N ILE A 159 13.50 4.31 0.44
CA ILE A 159 12.93 3.14 -0.23
C ILE A 159 13.68 1.91 0.25
N SER A 160 12.96 0.88 0.68
CA SER A 160 13.54 -0.42 1.04
C SER A 160 12.92 -1.51 0.18
N VAL A 161 13.71 -2.09 -0.72
CA VAL A 161 13.32 -3.17 -1.63
C VAL A 161 13.78 -4.49 -1.03
N ASP A 162 12.83 -5.35 -0.70
CA ASP A 162 13.04 -6.71 -0.23
C ASP A 162 12.71 -7.69 -1.36
N LEU A 163 13.73 -8.20 -2.06
CA LEU A 163 13.54 -9.15 -3.15
C LEU A 163 13.29 -10.58 -2.66
N ASP A 164 13.60 -10.88 -1.40
CA ASP A 164 13.35 -12.20 -0.78
C ASP A 164 11.90 -12.29 -0.33
N LYS A 165 11.42 -11.26 0.39
CA LYS A 165 10.02 -11.14 0.78
C LYS A 165 9.12 -10.68 -0.38
N LYS A 166 9.70 -10.17 -1.47
CA LYS A 166 9.00 -9.56 -2.62
C LYS A 166 8.12 -8.39 -2.18
N GLU A 167 8.73 -7.41 -1.53
CA GLU A 167 8.07 -6.20 -1.03
C GLU A 167 8.90 -4.95 -1.29
N VAL A 168 8.23 -3.81 -1.43
CA VAL A 168 8.89 -2.49 -1.42
C VAL A 168 8.21 -1.61 -0.38
N TRP A 169 9.01 -1.07 0.54
CA TRP A 169 8.56 -0.15 1.57
C TRP A 169 8.95 1.28 1.20
N PHE A 170 7.98 2.18 1.29
CA PHE A 170 8.08 3.58 0.94
C PHE A 170 8.02 4.45 2.18
N TYR A 171 8.93 5.42 2.27
CA TYR A 171 9.02 6.32 3.40
C TYR A 171 9.19 7.77 2.95
N TYR A 172 8.50 8.66 3.66
CA TYR A 172 8.56 10.09 3.46
C TYR A 172 8.63 10.76 4.84
N ASP A 173 9.67 11.57 5.06
CA ASP A 173 9.97 12.26 6.32
C ASP A 173 9.94 11.35 7.56
N GLY A 174 10.69 10.23 7.48
CA GLY A 174 10.82 9.28 8.57
C GLY A 174 9.60 8.38 8.83
N LYS A 175 8.53 8.50 8.03
CA LYS A 175 7.27 7.74 8.20
C LYS A 175 7.05 6.78 7.04
N ASN A 176 6.62 5.55 7.33
CA ASN A 176 6.13 4.66 6.29
C ASN A 176 4.84 5.22 5.68
N VAL A 177 4.79 5.33 4.36
CA VAL A 177 3.65 5.86 3.60
C VAL A 177 3.04 4.84 2.65
N GLY A 178 3.74 3.74 2.38
CA GLY A 178 3.26 2.68 1.52
C GLY A 178 4.10 1.41 1.63
N ILE A 179 3.47 0.27 1.37
CA ILE A 179 4.12 -1.02 1.20
C ILE A 179 3.49 -1.67 -0.03
N TYR A 180 4.31 -2.15 -0.98
CA TYR A 180 3.82 -2.85 -2.16
C TYR A 180 4.28 -4.31 -2.10
N ASN A 181 3.34 -5.23 -2.27
CA ASN A 181 3.67 -6.60 -2.63
C ASN A 181 4.08 -6.67 -4.11
N VAL A 182 5.31 -7.12 -4.37
CA VAL A 182 5.92 -7.13 -5.71
C VAL A 182 6.31 -8.55 -6.15
N GLU A 183 5.41 -9.52 -6.01
CA GLU A 183 5.68 -10.96 -6.26
C GLU A 183 6.30 -11.26 -7.62
N GLY A 184 5.96 -10.49 -8.65
CA GLY A 184 6.49 -10.64 -9.99
C GLY A 184 7.89 -10.07 -10.19
N LEU A 185 8.43 -9.31 -9.23
CA LEU A 185 9.72 -8.63 -9.34
C LEU A 185 10.88 -9.57 -8.99
N SER A 186 11.77 -9.81 -9.94
CA SER A 186 12.95 -10.67 -9.75
C SER A 186 14.25 -9.89 -9.52
N THR A 187 14.40 -8.72 -10.13
CA THR A 187 15.61 -7.90 -10.07
C THR A 187 15.27 -6.43 -10.35
N ALA A 188 16.15 -5.51 -9.95
CA ALA A 188 16.13 -4.11 -10.34
C ALA A 188 17.40 -3.73 -11.14
N ARG A 189 18.09 -4.72 -11.72
CA ARG A 189 19.23 -4.50 -12.61
C ARG A 189 18.80 -3.79 -13.88
N SER A 190 19.69 -2.96 -14.39
CA SER A 190 19.54 -2.30 -15.68
C SER A 190 20.89 -2.23 -16.40
N GLU A 191 20.87 -1.85 -17.66
CA GLU A 191 22.06 -1.59 -18.47
C GLU A 191 22.68 -0.21 -18.20
N LEU A 192 21.95 0.68 -17.52
CA LEU A 192 22.36 2.05 -17.27
C LEU A 192 23.03 2.22 -15.90
N ALA A 193 23.96 3.18 -15.82
CA ALA A 193 24.60 3.54 -14.56
C ALA A 193 23.60 4.13 -13.56
N THR A 194 23.92 4.04 -12.27
CA THR A 194 23.13 4.71 -11.23
C THR A 194 23.53 6.18 -11.15
N ILE A 195 22.58 7.07 -11.41
CA ILE A 195 22.79 8.51 -11.45
C ILE A 195 22.01 9.19 -10.31
N ILE A 196 22.72 9.99 -9.51
CA ILE A 196 22.14 10.93 -8.55
C ILE A 196 21.87 12.25 -9.27
N GLY A 197 20.62 12.70 -9.23
CA GLY A 197 20.18 13.95 -9.83
C GLY A 197 19.74 13.86 -11.29
N GLY A 198 19.48 12.66 -11.82
CA GLY A 198 19.01 12.49 -13.20
C GLY A 198 18.98 11.02 -13.64
N SER A 199 19.18 10.80 -14.95
CA SER A 199 19.37 9.47 -15.54
C SER A 199 20.65 9.40 -16.35
N ASP A 200 21.06 8.18 -16.72
CA ASP A 200 22.24 7.96 -17.56
C ASP A 200 21.97 8.20 -19.05
N GLU A 201 20.75 8.60 -19.39
CA GLU A 201 20.39 9.00 -20.75
C GLU A 201 21.00 10.36 -21.09
N TYR A 202 21.23 10.60 -22.38
CA TYR A 202 21.83 11.85 -22.88
C TYR A 202 23.21 12.14 -22.24
N ASN A 203 23.97 11.09 -21.93
CA ASN A 203 25.37 11.18 -21.53
C ASN A 203 26.29 11.35 -22.76
N ASP A 204 26.09 12.43 -23.50
CA ASP A 204 26.97 12.86 -24.58
C ASP A 204 27.60 14.21 -24.24
N TRP A 205 28.58 14.64 -25.03
CA TRP A 205 29.31 15.88 -24.79
C TRP A 205 28.43 17.14 -24.79
N SER A 206 27.29 17.12 -25.48
CA SER A 206 26.40 18.27 -25.62
C SER A 206 25.45 18.40 -24.42
N SER A 207 24.90 17.28 -23.94
CA SER A 207 23.91 17.26 -22.85
C SER A 207 24.53 16.98 -21.48
N ARG A 208 25.52 16.08 -21.38
CA ARG A 208 26.18 15.71 -20.11
C ARG A 208 25.17 15.30 -19.02
N ARG A 209 24.10 14.61 -19.41
CA ARG A 209 22.93 14.25 -18.59
C ARG A 209 22.08 15.43 -18.09
N GLU A 210 22.38 16.68 -18.48
CA GLU A 210 21.61 17.86 -18.05
C GLU A 210 20.17 17.84 -18.57
N TRP A 211 19.91 17.15 -19.70
CA TRP A 211 18.55 16.97 -20.23
C TRP A 211 17.58 16.34 -19.22
N THR A 212 18.07 15.41 -18.38
CA THR A 212 17.27 14.72 -17.36
C THR A 212 17.57 15.21 -15.95
N ALA A 213 18.29 16.32 -15.80
CA ALA A 213 18.68 16.83 -14.49
C ALA A 213 17.47 17.18 -13.62
N PHE A 214 17.50 16.69 -12.39
CA PHE A 214 16.56 17.05 -11.34
C PHE A 214 16.51 18.57 -11.16
N ASN A 215 15.33 19.16 -10.96
CA ASN A 215 15.20 20.59 -10.66
C ASN A 215 15.13 20.82 -9.14
N GLY A 216 16.26 20.64 -8.47
CA GLY A 216 16.36 20.75 -7.02
C GLY A 216 17.76 20.47 -6.47
N MET A 217 17.86 20.45 -5.15
CA MET A 217 19.04 20.10 -4.37
C MET A 217 18.88 18.68 -3.83
N ILE A 218 19.98 17.92 -3.79
CA ILE A 218 20.05 16.56 -3.24
C ILE A 218 21.18 16.50 -2.21
N ASP A 219 20.90 15.89 -1.07
CA ASP A 219 21.86 15.75 0.02
C ASP A 219 21.78 14.37 0.67
N GLU A 220 22.83 14.00 1.41
CA GLU A 220 22.83 12.87 2.35
C GLU A 220 22.37 11.54 1.73
N VAL A 221 22.88 11.22 0.52
CA VAL A 221 22.51 10.00 -0.21
C VAL A 221 23.21 8.79 0.41
N LYS A 222 22.43 7.89 0.98
CA LYS A 222 22.88 6.62 1.59
C LYS A 222 22.24 5.45 0.85
N MET A 223 23.02 4.43 0.50
CA MET A 223 22.51 3.16 -0.03
C MET A 223 22.99 1.98 0.80
N TYR A 224 22.16 0.95 0.91
CA TYR A 224 22.38 -0.19 1.80
C TYR A 224 22.29 -1.50 1.02
N ASN A 225 23.20 -2.43 1.31
CA ASN A 225 23.17 -3.80 0.84
C ASN A 225 22.25 -4.63 1.76
N GLY A 226 20.95 -4.41 1.66
CA GLY A 226 19.92 -5.00 2.52
C GLY A 226 18.71 -4.08 2.66
N THR A 227 17.77 -4.46 3.51
CA THR A 227 16.54 -3.70 3.77
C THR A 227 16.71 -2.74 4.96
N LEU A 228 15.79 -1.77 5.07
CA LEU A 228 15.67 -0.88 6.22
C LEU A 228 14.32 -1.09 6.92
N THR A 229 14.34 -1.05 8.26
CA THR A 229 13.12 -1.06 9.07
C THR A 229 12.58 0.35 9.27
N SER A 230 11.29 0.45 9.62
CA SER A 230 10.65 1.74 9.95
C SER A 230 11.36 2.48 11.09
N SER A 231 11.88 1.76 12.09
CA SER A 231 12.63 2.37 13.19
C SER A 231 13.95 2.97 12.73
N THR A 232 14.70 2.26 11.87
CA THR A 232 15.96 2.76 11.31
C THR A 232 15.73 4.01 10.46
N VAL A 233 14.73 4.01 9.57
CA VAL A 233 14.41 5.19 8.74
C VAL A 233 14.05 6.40 9.60
N LYS A 234 13.23 6.21 10.64
CA LYS A 234 12.88 7.28 11.59
C LYS A 234 14.10 7.83 12.34
N SER A 235 15.05 6.97 12.72
CA SER A 235 16.31 7.40 13.33
C SER A 235 17.13 8.25 12.36
N LEU A 236 17.28 7.81 11.10
CA LEU A 236 17.98 8.57 10.05
C LEU A 236 17.33 9.93 9.78
N TYR A 237 16.01 10.04 9.88
CA TYR A 237 15.30 11.32 9.75
C TYR A 237 15.65 12.27 10.91
N SER A 238 15.71 11.72 12.13
CA SER A 238 15.95 12.46 13.36
C SER A 238 17.39 12.98 13.49
N GLU A 239 18.32 12.54 12.64
CA GLU A 239 19.69 13.08 12.54
C GLU A 239 19.69 14.56 12.11
N PHE A 240 18.73 14.98 11.27
CA PHE A 240 18.69 16.31 10.67
C PHE A 240 17.50 17.16 11.11
N VAL A 241 16.39 16.51 11.44
CA VAL A 241 15.19 17.20 11.93
C VAL A 241 15.02 16.89 13.40
N SER A 242 15.06 17.92 14.24
CA SER A 242 14.73 17.75 15.65
C SER A 242 13.27 17.31 15.75
N THR A 243 13.05 16.02 15.97
CA THR A 243 11.76 15.53 16.39
C THR A 243 11.59 16.01 17.83
N LYS A 244 11.01 17.22 18.01
CA LYS A 244 10.36 17.47 19.30
C LYS A 244 9.40 16.29 19.45
N GLU A 245 9.48 15.54 20.54
CA GLU A 245 8.51 14.51 20.94
C GLU A 245 7.11 15.12 21.18
N LYS A 246 6.69 16.08 20.36
CA LYS A 246 5.33 16.58 20.31
C LYS A 246 4.51 15.50 19.65
N ASP A 247 3.98 14.66 20.52
CA ASP A 247 2.87 13.76 20.30
C ASP A 247 3.15 12.66 19.26
N VAL A 248 4.07 11.73 19.58
CA VAL A 248 3.73 10.33 19.25
C VAL A 248 2.53 10.03 20.11
N LYS A 249 1.33 10.36 19.62
CA LYS A 249 0.09 9.96 20.27
C LYS A 249 0.20 8.44 20.36
N VAL A 250 0.41 7.94 21.59
CA VAL A 250 0.38 6.51 21.85
C VAL A 250 -1.02 6.09 21.42
N ILE A 251 -1.12 5.51 20.22
CA ILE A 251 -2.40 5.16 19.64
C ILE A 251 -2.81 3.87 20.32
N SER A 252 -3.32 3.96 21.55
CA SER A 252 -3.88 2.83 22.28
C SER A 252 -5.39 2.99 22.29
N PRO A 253 -6.08 2.56 21.22
CA PRO A 253 -7.51 2.72 21.11
C PRO A 253 -8.25 1.88 22.17
N ASN A 254 -9.29 2.45 22.74
CA ASN A 254 -10.33 1.70 23.45
C ASN A 254 -11.46 1.29 22.50
N GLU A 255 -11.53 1.93 21.33
CA GLU A 255 -12.52 1.69 20.30
C GLU A 255 -11.84 1.54 18.94
N LEU A 256 -12.33 0.63 18.12
CA LEU A 256 -11.81 0.36 16.79
C LEU A 256 -12.96 0.38 15.78
N LYS A 257 -12.81 1.18 14.72
CA LYS A 257 -13.71 1.18 13.58
C LYS A 257 -13.08 0.41 12.42
N VAL A 258 -13.72 -0.68 12.01
CA VAL A 258 -13.28 -1.49 10.87
C VAL A 258 -14.27 -1.34 9.74
N GLN A 259 -13.77 -1.12 8.53
CA GLN A 259 -14.57 -1.01 7.32
C GLN A 259 -14.07 -1.95 6.23
N VAL A 260 -14.99 -2.45 5.41
CA VAL A 260 -14.68 -3.21 4.19
C VAL A 260 -15.52 -2.67 3.04
N TRP A 261 -14.91 -2.61 1.86
CA TRP A 261 -15.64 -2.18 0.66
C TRP A 261 -14.99 -2.66 -0.64
N ASN A 262 -15.74 -3.39 -1.46
CA ASN A 262 -15.46 -3.50 -2.89
C ASN A 262 -15.85 -2.19 -3.59
N ILE A 263 -14.87 -1.48 -4.15
CA ILE A 263 -15.06 -0.15 -4.75
C ILE A 263 -15.26 -0.19 -6.26
N TRP A 264 -15.32 -1.38 -6.86
CA TRP A 264 -15.64 -1.65 -8.27
C TRP A 264 -14.84 -0.83 -9.29
N HIS A 265 -13.88 -1.47 -9.95
CA HIS A 265 -12.96 -0.79 -10.89
C HIS A 265 -12.28 0.45 -10.28
N GLY A 266 -11.80 0.34 -9.04
CA GLY A 266 -11.09 1.41 -8.35
C GLY A 266 -11.94 2.65 -8.04
N GLY A 267 -13.27 2.53 -8.07
CA GLY A 267 -14.18 3.67 -7.90
C GLY A 267 -14.36 4.50 -9.16
N HIS A 268 -13.83 4.08 -10.31
CA HIS A 268 -13.83 4.88 -11.55
C HIS A 268 -15.10 4.72 -12.41
N ARG A 269 -15.98 3.75 -12.08
CA ARG A 269 -17.13 3.43 -12.96
C ARG A 269 -18.09 4.57 -13.18
N PHE A 270 -18.32 5.40 -12.16
CA PHE A 270 -19.18 6.58 -12.25
C PHE A 270 -18.39 7.87 -12.49
N GLY A 271 -17.25 7.76 -13.18
CA GLY A 271 -16.37 8.85 -13.61
C GLY A 271 -14.94 8.62 -13.18
N GLU A 272 -13.99 8.80 -14.09
CA GLU A 272 -12.56 8.53 -13.84
C GLU A 272 -12.01 9.30 -12.63
N HIS A 273 -12.32 10.59 -12.51
CA HIS A 273 -11.88 11.37 -11.34
C HIS A 273 -13.00 11.52 -10.30
N VAL A 274 -14.20 11.89 -10.75
CA VAL A 274 -15.34 12.21 -9.86
C VAL A 274 -15.86 10.98 -9.12
N GLY A 275 -15.79 9.78 -9.72
CA GLY A 275 -16.17 8.53 -9.06
C GLY A 275 -15.24 8.23 -7.88
N LEU A 276 -13.93 8.33 -8.12
CA LEU A 276 -12.90 8.15 -7.08
C LEU A 276 -13.05 9.19 -5.96
N GLU A 277 -13.31 10.46 -6.29
CA GLU A 277 -13.57 11.50 -5.28
C GLU A 277 -14.76 11.15 -4.38
N ARG A 278 -15.83 10.56 -4.94
CA ARG A 278 -16.98 10.10 -4.14
C ARG A 278 -16.63 8.95 -3.23
N VAL A 279 -15.82 7.98 -3.68
CA VAL A 279 -15.28 6.91 -2.83
C VAL A 279 -14.50 7.52 -1.66
N ILE A 280 -13.58 8.45 -1.95
CA ILE A 280 -12.80 9.16 -0.94
C ILE A 280 -13.71 9.91 0.05
N ASN A 281 -14.77 10.58 -0.43
CA ASN A 281 -15.70 11.30 0.43
C ASN A 281 -16.47 10.38 1.38
N VAL A 282 -16.90 9.20 0.91
CA VAL A 282 -17.52 8.18 1.77
C VAL A 282 -16.51 7.74 2.85
N LEU A 283 -15.30 7.35 2.46
CA LEU A 283 -14.28 6.87 3.39
C LEU A 283 -13.88 7.94 4.44
N LYS A 284 -13.73 9.19 4.01
CA LYS A 284 -13.45 10.33 4.92
C LYS A 284 -14.59 10.56 5.92
N LYS A 285 -15.84 10.45 5.47
CA LYS A 285 -17.02 10.65 6.32
C LYS A 285 -17.11 9.56 7.40
N GLU A 286 -16.92 8.31 7.02
CA GLU A 286 -17.01 7.18 7.96
C GLU A 286 -15.80 7.12 8.90
N ASN A 287 -14.64 7.60 8.43
CA ASN A 287 -13.42 7.77 9.22
C ASN A 287 -13.02 6.50 9.99
N ALA A 288 -13.18 5.33 9.34
CA ALA A 288 -12.79 4.05 9.89
C ALA A 288 -11.29 4.00 10.18
N ASP A 289 -10.87 3.26 11.20
CA ASP A 289 -9.47 3.20 11.61
C ASP A 289 -8.65 2.22 10.79
N VAL A 290 -9.28 1.13 10.34
CA VAL A 290 -8.69 0.13 9.44
C VAL A 290 -9.70 -0.23 8.37
N ILE A 291 -9.24 -0.29 7.11
CA ILE A 291 -10.08 -0.46 5.92
C ILE A 291 -9.47 -1.56 5.04
N GLY A 292 -10.27 -2.56 4.68
CA GLY A 292 -9.99 -3.46 3.56
C GLY A 292 -10.72 -2.99 2.31
N LEU A 293 -9.99 -2.80 1.21
CA LEU A 293 -10.55 -2.37 -0.07
C LEU A 293 -10.30 -3.41 -1.15
N ILE A 294 -11.38 -3.73 -1.83
CA ILE A 294 -11.44 -4.74 -2.88
C ILE A 294 -11.71 -4.05 -4.22
N GLU A 295 -11.21 -4.62 -5.31
CA GLU A 295 -11.22 -4.01 -6.65
C GLU A 295 -10.57 -2.62 -6.69
N THR A 296 -9.43 -2.47 -6.01
CA THR A 296 -8.74 -1.19 -5.85
C THR A 296 -8.18 -0.65 -7.17
N TYR A 297 -7.64 -1.52 -8.02
CA TYR A 297 -7.17 -1.28 -9.39
C TYR A 297 -6.43 0.05 -9.64
N GLY A 298 -5.45 0.35 -8.77
CA GLY A 298 -4.57 1.51 -8.91
C GLY A 298 -5.07 2.79 -8.22
N SER A 299 -6.17 2.73 -7.46
CA SER A 299 -6.64 3.89 -6.68
C SER A 299 -6.12 3.94 -5.25
N GLY A 300 -5.43 2.90 -4.79
CA GLY A 300 -5.09 2.70 -3.38
C GLY A 300 -4.21 3.81 -2.80
N GLU A 301 -3.17 4.23 -3.51
CA GLU A 301 -2.25 5.27 -3.08
C GLU A 301 -2.93 6.64 -2.96
N VAL A 302 -3.80 6.99 -3.91
CA VAL A 302 -4.53 8.27 -3.91
C VAL A 302 -5.55 8.30 -2.78
N ILE A 303 -6.26 7.19 -2.54
CA ILE A 303 -7.20 7.08 -1.43
C ILE A 303 -6.46 7.15 -0.09
N ALA A 304 -5.41 6.36 0.11
CA ALA A 304 -4.68 6.33 1.37
C ALA A 304 -4.04 7.69 1.69
N ASP A 305 -3.52 8.40 0.68
CA ASP A 305 -3.03 9.76 0.85
C ASP A 305 -4.13 10.75 1.20
N SER A 306 -5.28 10.66 0.52
CA SER A 306 -6.43 11.51 0.82
C SER A 306 -6.94 11.33 2.25
N LEU A 307 -6.80 10.13 2.81
CA LEU A 307 -7.19 9.80 4.18
C LEU A 307 -6.07 10.11 5.20
N GLY A 308 -4.81 10.19 4.76
CA GLY A 308 -3.65 10.32 5.64
C GLY A 308 -3.22 8.99 6.29
N TYR A 309 -3.49 7.86 5.65
CA TYR A 309 -3.33 6.51 6.24
C TYR A 309 -2.02 5.85 5.82
N TYR A 310 -1.59 4.84 6.58
CA TYR A 310 -0.66 3.82 6.12
C TYR A 310 -1.32 2.98 5.04
N PHE A 311 -0.56 2.62 4.01
CA PHE A 311 -1.05 1.92 2.83
C PHE A 311 -0.30 0.62 2.59
N TYR A 312 -1.01 -0.47 2.37
CA TYR A 312 -0.45 -1.71 1.85
C TYR A 312 -1.22 -2.18 0.62
N LEU A 313 -0.51 -2.27 -0.51
CA LEU A 313 -0.98 -2.89 -1.74
C LEU A 313 -0.68 -4.39 -1.69
N ILE A 314 -1.70 -5.22 -1.46
CA ILE A 314 -1.57 -6.68 -1.50
C ILE A 314 -1.44 -7.14 -2.96
N SER A 315 -2.27 -6.58 -3.84
CA SER A 315 -2.26 -6.81 -5.29
C SER A 315 -3.00 -5.67 -6.00
N SER A 316 -3.14 -5.74 -7.33
CA SER A 316 -4.01 -4.80 -8.05
C SER A 316 -5.47 -4.86 -7.60
N ASN A 317 -5.93 -5.96 -7.00
CA ASN A 317 -7.30 -6.10 -6.50
C ASN A 317 -7.44 -5.58 -5.07
N LEU A 318 -6.53 -5.99 -4.17
CA LEU A 318 -6.71 -5.84 -2.72
C LEU A 318 -5.75 -4.84 -2.10
N SER A 319 -6.27 -4.03 -1.18
CA SER A 319 -5.45 -3.12 -0.37
C SER A 319 -5.93 -2.95 1.06
N ILE A 320 -4.98 -2.72 1.97
CA ILE A 320 -5.25 -2.40 3.38
C ILE A 320 -4.84 -0.96 3.64
N MET A 321 -5.72 -0.21 4.32
CA MET A 321 -5.45 1.14 4.79
C MET A 321 -5.62 1.19 6.30
N SER A 322 -4.73 1.89 6.99
CA SER A 322 -4.71 1.90 8.45
C SER A 322 -4.27 3.25 9.00
N LYS A 323 -4.91 3.72 10.08
CA LYS A 323 -4.37 4.82 10.90
C LYS A 323 -3.20 4.37 11.77
N TYR A 324 -3.06 3.07 11.97
CA TYR A 324 -2.02 2.43 12.78
C TYR A 324 -0.85 1.97 11.90
N PRO A 325 0.41 2.09 12.38
CA PRO A 325 1.56 1.58 11.66
C PRO A 325 1.43 0.09 11.31
N ILE A 326 1.94 -0.29 10.14
CA ILE A 326 2.04 -1.68 9.72
C ILE A 326 3.40 -2.21 10.18
N ASP A 327 3.39 -3.16 11.12
CA ASP A 327 4.61 -3.80 11.63
C ASP A 327 5.10 -4.89 10.64
N GLU A 328 4.16 -5.63 10.07
CA GLU A 328 4.43 -6.79 9.21
C GLU A 328 3.32 -6.98 8.20
N THR A 329 3.67 -7.34 6.97
CA THR A 329 2.77 -7.84 5.92
C THR A 329 2.81 -9.36 5.84
N ILE A 330 1.66 -9.95 5.53
CA ILE A 330 1.41 -11.39 5.53
C ILE A 330 0.88 -11.79 4.15
N LYS A 331 1.56 -12.74 3.50
CA LYS A 331 1.13 -13.31 2.22
C LYS A 331 0.30 -14.56 2.46
N VAL A 332 -0.87 -14.61 1.85
CA VAL A 332 -1.85 -15.68 2.06
C VAL A 332 -2.43 -16.09 0.73
N TYR A 333 -2.50 -17.41 0.49
CA TYR A 333 -3.08 -18.03 -0.69
C TYR A 333 -2.56 -17.44 -2.01
N LYS A 334 -3.36 -16.63 -2.70
CA LYS A 334 -2.96 -15.87 -3.89
C LYS A 334 -3.20 -14.42 -3.58
N SER A 335 -2.24 -13.54 -3.86
CA SER A 335 -2.34 -12.12 -3.52
C SER A 335 -3.49 -11.38 -4.21
N PHE A 336 -3.99 -11.89 -5.34
CA PHE A 336 -5.22 -11.37 -5.97
C PHE A 336 -6.49 -11.68 -5.16
N ASN A 337 -6.47 -12.72 -4.33
CA ASN A 337 -7.59 -13.23 -3.55
C ASN A 337 -7.47 -12.99 -2.05
N SER A 338 -6.26 -12.85 -1.50
CA SER A 338 -6.09 -12.59 -0.07
C SER A 338 -4.72 -12.05 0.28
N GLY A 339 -4.65 -11.29 1.38
CA GLY A 339 -3.42 -10.92 2.06
C GLY A 339 -3.73 -10.32 3.42
N GLY A 340 -2.70 -10.04 4.22
CA GLY A 340 -2.92 -9.44 5.53
C GLY A 340 -1.75 -8.61 6.04
N ALA A 341 -1.97 -7.98 7.18
CA ALA A 341 -0.98 -7.19 7.89
C ALA A 341 -1.16 -7.31 9.40
N VAL A 342 -0.06 -7.20 10.14
CA VAL A 342 -0.06 -6.96 11.58
C VAL A 342 0.05 -5.46 11.83
N LEU A 343 -0.96 -4.90 12.48
CA LEU A 343 -1.07 -3.48 12.78
C LEU A 343 -0.70 -3.20 14.23
N ASN A 344 0.03 -2.11 14.47
CA ASN A 344 0.50 -1.71 15.78
C ASN A 344 -0.47 -0.74 16.46
N LEU A 345 -1.19 -1.25 17.46
CA LEU A 345 -2.20 -0.52 18.24
C LEU A 345 -1.61 0.11 19.51
N GLY A 346 -0.30 0.40 19.54
CA GLY A 346 0.38 1.06 20.66
C GLY A 346 0.44 0.24 21.94
N ASN A 347 1.34 0.62 22.86
CA ASN A 347 1.54 -0.07 24.15
C ASN A 347 1.78 -1.60 24.04
N GLY A 348 2.35 -2.05 22.93
CA GLY A 348 2.57 -3.48 22.66
C GLY A 348 1.32 -4.23 22.14
N ASN A 349 0.16 -3.58 22.05
CA ASN A 349 -1.04 -4.16 21.46
C ASN A 349 -0.91 -4.24 19.94
N LYS A 350 -1.39 -5.33 19.37
CA LYS A 350 -1.38 -5.57 17.92
C LYS A 350 -2.71 -6.17 17.47
N MET A 351 -2.99 -6.08 16.18
CA MET A 351 -4.06 -6.85 15.54
C MET A 351 -3.58 -7.42 14.22
N ALA A 352 -4.08 -8.60 13.85
CA ALA A 352 -3.90 -9.15 12.52
C ALA A 352 -5.15 -8.83 11.68
N PHE A 353 -4.95 -8.26 10.50
CA PHE A 353 -6.01 -7.83 9.60
C PHE A 353 -5.81 -8.48 8.24
N PHE A 354 -6.81 -9.24 7.77
CA PHE A 354 -6.80 -9.91 6.49
C PHE A 354 -7.92 -9.36 5.62
N ASP A 355 -7.61 -9.10 4.36
CA ASP A 355 -8.56 -8.69 3.32
C ASP A 355 -8.61 -9.76 2.23
N ILE A 356 -9.82 -10.13 1.79
CA ILE A 356 -10.03 -11.22 0.85
C ILE A 356 -11.05 -10.89 -0.24
N TRP A 357 -10.89 -11.56 -1.38
CA TRP A 357 -11.84 -11.63 -2.46
C TRP A 357 -11.90 -13.08 -2.96
N LEU A 358 -13.02 -13.74 -2.69
CA LEU A 358 -13.24 -15.12 -3.17
C LEU A 358 -13.79 -15.12 -4.59
N ASP A 359 -13.60 -16.22 -5.30
CA ASP A 359 -14.08 -16.41 -6.69
C ASP A 359 -15.54 -15.97 -6.84
N TYR A 360 -15.83 -15.15 -7.86
CA TYR A 360 -17.18 -14.67 -8.15
C TYR A 360 -18.10 -15.78 -8.69
N LEU A 361 -17.55 -16.94 -9.07
CA LEU A 361 -18.31 -18.09 -9.55
C LEU A 361 -18.54 -19.17 -8.47
N PRO A 362 -19.69 -19.88 -8.50
CA PRO A 362 -20.80 -19.71 -9.45
C PRO A 362 -21.55 -18.38 -9.26
N ASN A 363 -22.17 -17.83 -10.30
CA ASN A 363 -22.80 -16.51 -10.20
C ASN A 363 -24.05 -16.58 -9.31
N MET A 364 -24.02 -15.90 -8.17
CA MET A 364 -25.15 -15.89 -7.23
C MET A 364 -26.44 -15.35 -7.85
N CYS A 365 -26.34 -14.46 -8.83
CA CYS A 365 -27.52 -13.91 -9.49
C CYS A 365 -28.32 -14.95 -10.27
N ASP A 366 -27.72 -16.10 -10.63
CA ASP A 366 -28.44 -17.20 -11.27
C ASP A 366 -29.56 -17.72 -10.36
N LEU A 367 -29.43 -17.61 -9.04
CA LEU A 367 -30.45 -18.00 -8.07
C LEU A 367 -31.76 -17.21 -8.20
N ILE A 368 -31.83 -16.13 -9.01
CA ILE A 368 -33.10 -15.49 -9.31
C ILE A 368 -34.05 -16.39 -10.11
N ASP A 369 -33.51 -17.33 -10.89
CA ASP A 369 -34.28 -18.32 -11.66
C ASP A 369 -34.67 -19.51 -10.76
N ASP A 370 -35.97 -19.80 -10.71
CA ASP A 370 -36.53 -20.91 -9.95
C ASP A 370 -36.09 -22.28 -10.50
N LYS A 371 -35.57 -22.33 -11.75
CA LYS A 371 -35.10 -23.54 -12.44
C LYS A 371 -33.63 -23.90 -12.20
N VAL A 372 -32.87 -23.10 -11.44
CA VAL A 372 -31.47 -23.43 -11.13
C VAL A 372 -31.37 -24.82 -10.49
N ASN A 373 -30.45 -25.64 -11.01
CA ASN A 373 -30.06 -26.89 -10.35
C ASN A 373 -29.21 -26.59 -9.12
N LEU A 374 -29.86 -26.51 -7.96
CA LEU A 374 -29.18 -26.21 -6.69
C LEU A 374 -28.09 -27.23 -6.34
N THR A 375 -28.23 -28.49 -6.74
CA THR A 375 -27.21 -29.51 -6.46
C THR A 375 -25.90 -29.20 -7.18
N ASP A 376 -25.97 -28.84 -8.46
CA ASP A 376 -24.80 -28.48 -9.25
C ASP A 376 -24.22 -27.14 -8.80
N PHE A 377 -25.09 -26.16 -8.50
CA PHE A 377 -24.68 -24.87 -7.94
C PHE A 377 -23.86 -25.05 -6.65
N MET A 378 -24.37 -25.84 -5.71
CA MET A 378 -23.69 -26.09 -4.43
C MET A 378 -22.40 -26.91 -4.61
N LYS A 379 -22.34 -27.80 -5.60
CA LYS A 379 -21.10 -28.49 -5.95
C LYS A 379 -20.04 -27.51 -6.40
N GLU A 380 -20.39 -26.52 -7.22
CA GLU A 380 -19.48 -25.45 -7.63
C GLU A 380 -19.07 -24.54 -6.44
N GLU A 381 -20.00 -24.16 -5.56
CA GLU A 381 -19.67 -23.44 -4.30
C GLU A 381 -18.57 -24.16 -3.51
N HIS A 382 -18.73 -25.46 -3.29
CA HIS A 382 -17.76 -26.26 -2.54
C HIS A 382 -16.41 -26.38 -3.24
N ASN A 383 -16.41 -26.52 -4.57
CA ASN A 383 -15.19 -26.70 -5.36
C ASN A 383 -14.39 -25.40 -5.55
N ARG A 384 -15.07 -24.25 -5.50
CA ARG A 384 -14.48 -22.91 -5.64
C ARG A 384 -14.36 -22.22 -4.28
N ARG A 385 -15.25 -21.29 -3.94
CA ARG A 385 -15.20 -20.46 -2.72
C ARG A 385 -15.01 -21.26 -1.43
N GLY A 386 -15.70 -22.39 -1.29
CA GLY A 386 -15.53 -23.29 -0.15
C GLY A 386 -14.13 -23.89 -0.03
N LYS A 387 -13.46 -24.19 -1.15
CA LYS A 387 -12.07 -24.67 -1.18
C LYS A 387 -11.08 -23.53 -0.93
N GLU A 388 -11.35 -22.35 -1.48
CA GLU A 388 -10.51 -21.16 -1.30
C GLU A 388 -10.45 -20.73 0.17
N ILE A 389 -11.61 -20.56 0.83
CA ILE A 389 -11.64 -20.14 2.23
C ILE A 389 -10.95 -21.15 3.15
N LYS A 390 -11.07 -22.46 2.87
CA LYS A 390 -10.35 -23.50 3.61
C LYS A 390 -8.86 -23.37 3.48
N ALA A 391 -8.38 -23.08 2.27
CA ALA A 391 -6.96 -22.89 2.01
C ALA A 391 -6.42 -21.63 2.71
N ILE A 392 -7.18 -20.54 2.68
CA ILE A 392 -6.87 -19.28 3.38
C ILE A 392 -6.82 -19.52 4.89
N LEU A 393 -7.89 -20.06 5.49
CA LEU A 393 -7.98 -20.34 6.92
C LEU A 393 -6.85 -21.25 7.42
N LYS A 394 -6.46 -22.26 6.62
CA LYS A 394 -5.33 -23.12 6.94
C LYS A 394 -4.00 -22.35 7.01
N GLN A 395 -3.77 -21.41 6.10
CA GLN A 395 -2.53 -20.63 6.09
C GLN A 395 -2.46 -19.61 7.23
N ILE A 396 -3.61 -19.07 7.66
CA ILE A 396 -3.69 -18.13 8.77
C ILE A 396 -3.97 -18.78 10.13
N GLU A 397 -3.90 -20.11 10.21
CA GLU A 397 -4.11 -20.87 11.44
C GLU A 397 -3.23 -20.36 12.61
N PRO A 398 -1.93 -20.02 12.42
CA PRO A 398 -1.11 -19.49 13.51
C PRO A 398 -1.69 -18.20 14.13
N TYR A 399 -2.24 -17.30 13.33
CA TYR A 399 -2.90 -16.09 13.82
C TYR A 399 -4.24 -16.41 14.49
N THR A 400 -5.01 -17.32 13.88
CA THR A 400 -6.32 -17.78 14.39
C THR A 400 -6.20 -18.43 15.76
N LEU A 401 -5.13 -19.19 16.01
CA LEU A 401 -4.85 -19.83 17.31
C LEU A 401 -4.35 -18.81 18.35
N ASN A 402 -3.69 -17.74 17.91
CA ASN A 402 -3.19 -16.66 18.78
C ASN A 402 -4.17 -15.49 18.94
N ALA A 403 -5.42 -15.64 18.47
CA ALA A 403 -6.40 -14.57 18.40
C ALA A 403 -6.77 -13.93 19.76
N ASP A 404 -6.53 -14.64 20.86
CA ASP A 404 -6.75 -14.11 22.22
C ASP A 404 -5.69 -13.07 22.63
N ASN A 405 -4.49 -13.11 22.04
CA ASN A 405 -3.41 -12.16 22.31
C ASN A 405 -3.29 -11.10 21.20
N VAL A 406 -3.44 -11.53 19.95
CA VAL A 406 -3.43 -10.67 18.77
C VAL A 406 -4.75 -10.90 18.03
N PRO A 407 -5.79 -10.10 18.30
CA PRO A 407 -7.09 -10.28 17.65
C PRO A 407 -6.98 -10.29 16.14
N VAL A 408 -7.83 -11.11 15.52
CA VAL A 408 -7.82 -11.34 14.08
C VAL A 408 -9.11 -10.83 13.46
N PHE A 409 -8.98 -10.07 12.38
CA PHE A 409 -10.06 -9.65 11.52
C PHE A 409 -9.88 -10.25 10.14
N MET A 410 -10.95 -10.83 9.62
CA MET A 410 -11.05 -11.33 8.25
C MET A 410 -12.16 -10.56 7.58
N VAL A 411 -11.80 -9.64 6.71
CA VAL A 411 -12.74 -8.84 5.93
C VAL A 411 -12.66 -9.21 4.47
N GLY A 412 -13.73 -8.95 3.72
CA GLY A 412 -13.66 -9.07 2.28
C GLY A 412 -15.01 -9.19 1.60
N ASP A 413 -14.93 -9.30 0.28
CA ASP A 413 -16.02 -9.75 -0.58
C ASP A 413 -15.90 -11.28 -0.75
N PHE A 414 -16.83 -12.00 -0.13
CA PHE A 414 -16.84 -13.45 -0.16
C PHE A 414 -17.55 -14.00 -1.41
N ASN A 415 -18.18 -13.14 -2.21
CA ASN A 415 -19.01 -13.51 -3.36
C ASN A 415 -20.04 -14.61 -3.03
N SER A 416 -20.45 -14.71 -1.76
CA SER A 416 -21.23 -15.81 -1.21
C SER A 416 -22.15 -15.29 -0.11
N GLY A 417 -23.38 -15.81 -0.06
CA GLY A 417 -24.30 -15.53 1.04
C GLY A 417 -23.87 -16.16 2.36
N SER A 418 -24.65 -15.96 3.40
CA SER A 418 -24.39 -16.50 4.74
C SER A 418 -25.41 -17.56 5.15
N HIS A 419 -24.96 -18.64 5.78
CA HIS A 419 -25.85 -19.62 6.41
C HIS A 419 -26.73 -19.01 7.52
N LEU A 420 -26.32 -17.86 8.09
CA LEU A 420 -27.12 -17.10 9.05
C LEU A 420 -28.22 -16.29 8.37
N ASP A 421 -28.06 -15.97 7.08
CA ASP A 421 -28.98 -15.13 6.33
C ASP A 421 -29.93 -15.98 5.49
N TRP A 422 -29.51 -17.15 5.01
CA TRP A 422 -30.32 -18.08 4.21
C TRP A 422 -30.89 -19.23 5.05
N ASN A 423 -31.89 -18.90 5.87
CA ASN A 423 -32.50 -19.79 6.83
C ASN A 423 -34.03 -19.88 6.66
N ASP A 424 -34.71 -20.63 7.53
CA ASP A 424 -36.15 -20.84 7.42
C ASP A 424 -36.97 -19.54 7.55
N ALA A 425 -36.52 -18.58 8.36
CA ALA A 425 -37.20 -17.31 8.54
C ALA A 425 -37.09 -16.41 7.29
N THR A 426 -36.00 -16.50 6.54
CA THR A 426 -35.73 -15.64 5.37
C THR A 426 -36.05 -16.28 4.04
N LYS A 427 -36.43 -17.56 4.00
CA LYS A 427 -36.74 -18.26 2.74
C LYS A 427 -37.73 -17.49 1.85
N VAL A 428 -38.63 -16.68 2.43
CA VAL A 428 -39.57 -15.83 1.69
C VAL A 428 -38.90 -14.78 0.80
N ILE A 429 -37.77 -14.19 1.24
CA ILE A 429 -36.97 -13.26 0.43
C ILE A 429 -35.90 -13.97 -0.42
N HIS A 430 -35.71 -15.29 -0.20
CA HIS A 430 -34.74 -16.14 -0.91
C HIS A 430 -35.42 -17.21 -1.78
N LYS A 431 -36.56 -16.87 -2.41
CA LYS A 431 -37.25 -17.77 -3.37
C LYS A 431 -37.61 -19.15 -2.79
N GLY A 432 -37.94 -19.20 -1.51
CA GLY A 432 -38.28 -20.43 -0.78
C GLY A 432 -37.09 -21.30 -0.39
N ARG A 433 -35.85 -20.82 -0.55
CA ARG A 433 -34.63 -21.62 -0.36
C ARG A 433 -33.96 -21.35 0.98
N ILE A 434 -33.33 -22.40 1.50
CA ILE A 434 -32.44 -22.41 2.67
C ILE A 434 -31.10 -22.92 2.17
N ILE A 435 -30.03 -22.14 2.34
CA ILE A 435 -28.70 -22.49 1.81
C ILE A 435 -27.68 -22.37 2.93
N LYS A 436 -26.98 -23.48 3.17
CA LYS A 436 -25.83 -23.54 4.06
C LYS A 436 -24.58 -23.22 3.26
N TRP A 437 -24.31 -21.92 3.08
CA TRP A 437 -23.21 -21.44 2.26
C TRP A 437 -21.85 -21.94 2.77
N PRO A 438 -21.05 -22.65 1.95
CA PRO A 438 -19.82 -23.29 2.43
C PRO A 438 -18.84 -22.28 3.01
N ALA A 439 -18.67 -21.12 2.37
CA ALA A 439 -17.69 -20.14 2.83
C ALA A 439 -17.98 -19.64 4.25
N SER A 440 -19.23 -19.23 4.49
CA SER A 440 -19.67 -18.77 5.82
C SER A 440 -19.63 -19.87 6.89
N LEU A 441 -19.91 -21.12 6.54
CA LEU A 441 -19.80 -22.25 7.48
C LEU A 441 -18.36 -22.52 7.89
N GLU A 442 -17.40 -22.41 6.97
CA GLU A 442 -15.98 -22.60 7.30
C GLU A 442 -15.47 -21.50 8.26
N MET A 443 -15.97 -20.27 8.12
CA MET A 443 -15.68 -19.19 9.07
C MET A 443 -16.23 -19.52 10.49
N GLU A 444 -17.47 -19.98 10.58
CA GLU A 444 -18.07 -20.42 11.86
C GLU A 444 -17.29 -21.61 12.47
N ASN A 445 -16.93 -22.59 11.65
CA ASN A 445 -16.14 -23.75 12.08
C ASN A 445 -14.77 -23.34 12.63
N ALA A 446 -14.12 -22.35 12.01
CA ALA A 446 -12.88 -21.75 12.49
C ALA A 446 -13.06 -20.80 13.70
N LYS A 447 -14.29 -20.69 14.23
CA LYS A 447 -14.68 -19.87 15.39
C LYS A 447 -14.52 -18.37 15.17
N TYR A 448 -14.66 -17.93 13.92
CA TYR A 448 -14.86 -16.51 13.63
C TYR A 448 -16.33 -16.15 13.84
N LYS A 449 -16.56 -14.90 14.25
CA LYS A 449 -17.89 -14.33 14.46
C LYS A 449 -18.20 -13.30 13.40
N ASP A 450 -19.42 -13.36 12.84
CA ASP A 450 -19.93 -12.37 11.90
C ASP A 450 -20.37 -11.12 12.68
N SER A 451 -19.57 -10.06 12.59
CA SER A 451 -19.79 -8.88 13.42
C SER A 451 -21.08 -8.12 13.08
N TYR A 452 -21.56 -8.20 11.84
CA TYR A 452 -22.82 -7.59 11.44
C TYR A 452 -24.00 -8.34 12.08
N ARG A 453 -23.98 -9.67 12.02
CA ARG A 453 -25.08 -10.50 12.52
C ARG A 453 -25.11 -10.64 14.05
N GLU A 454 -23.99 -10.39 14.74
CA GLU A 454 -23.99 -10.23 16.21
C GLU A 454 -24.73 -8.96 16.68
N ILE A 455 -24.70 -7.88 15.89
CA ILE A 455 -25.41 -6.63 16.20
C ILE A 455 -26.84 -6.67 15.66
N ASN A 456 -27.01 -7.14 14.43
CA ASN A 456 -28.26 -7.09 13.68
C ASN A 456 -28.90 -8.49 13.59
N LEU A 457 -29.43 -8.98 14.72
CA LEU A 457 -29.81 -10.39 14.89
C LEU A 457 -30.89 -10.90 13.90
N ASN A 458 -31.81 -10.03 13.47
CA ASN A 458 -32.93 -10.44 12.61
C ASN A 458 -32.63 -10.16 11.13
N PRO A 459 -32.36 -11.19 10.31
CA PRO A 459 -32.02 -11.01 8.90
C PRO A 459 -33.19 -10.56 8.01
N LEU A 460 -34.44 -10.53 8.51
CA LEU A 460 -35.57 -9.96 7.77
C LEU A 460 -35.68 -8.44 7.93
N THR A 461 -35.45 -7.93 9.15
CA THR A 461 -35.54 -6.48 9.42
C THR A 461 -34.24 -5.78 9.05
N ASP A 462 -33.11 -6.47 9.23
CA ASP A 462 -31.78 -5.93 9.04
C ASP A 462 -30.96 -6.85 8.11
N PRO A 463 -31.38 -7.02 6.84
CA PRO A 463 -30.76 -7.97 5.92
C PRO A 463 -29.29 -7.63 5.64
N GLY A 464 -28.94 -6.33 5.63
CA GLY A 464 -27.56 -5.88 5.45
C GLY A 464 -27.05 -6.01 4.02
N PHE A 465 -27.94 -5.93 3.03
CA PHE A 465 -27.61 -6.14 1.62
C PHE A 465 -26.41 -5.30 1.15
N THR A 466 -25.34 -5.97 0.75
CA THR A 466 -24.17 -5.35 0.11
C THR A 466 -24.18 -5.58 -1.39
N TRP A 467 -24.84 -6.63 -1.88
CA TRP A 467 -25.05 -6.89 -3.30
C TRP A 467 -26.54 -6.77 -3.66
N SER A 468 -26.97 -5.86 -4.52
CA SER A 468 -26.25 -4.65 -4.92
C SER A 468 -27.12 -3.43 -4.61
N PRO A 469 -26.53 -2.31 -4.15
CA PRO A 469 -27.21 -1.01 -4.05
C PRO A 469 -27.80 -0.54 -5.39
N LEU A 470 -27.29 -1.06 -6.51
CA LEU A 470 -27.75 -0.70 -7.86
C LEU A 470 -28.97 -1.52 -8.31
N ILE A 471 -29.37 -2.54 -7.55
CA ILE A 471 -30.52 -3.38 -7.87
C ILE A 471 -31.71 -2.91 -7.05
N SER A 472 -32.80 -2.53 -7.74
CA SER A 472 -34.07 -2.19 -7.09
C SER A 472 -34.95 -3.43 -6.93
N ASN A 473 -35.38 -3.71 -5.70
CA ASN A 473 -36.38 -4.74 -5.41
C ASN A 473 -37.75 -4.43 -6.02
N SER A 474 -38.00 -3.17 -6.43
CA SER A 474 -39.21 -2.75 -7.12
C SER A 474 -39.11 -2.93 -8.65
N SER A 475 -37.98 -3.44 -9.16
CA SER A 475 -37.85 -3.75 -10.58
C SER A 475 -38.88 -4.81 -10.99
N VAL A 476 -39.58 -4.57 -12.10
CA VAL A 476 -40.53 -5.50 -12.69
C VAL A 476 -39.83 -6.79 -13.17
N LYS A 477 -38.52 -6.71 -13.43
CA LYS A 477 -37.66 -7.84 -13.80
C LYS A 477 -36.36 -7.76 -13.00
N PRO A 478 -36.32 -8.26 -11.76
CA PRO A 478 -35.08 -8.32 -11.00
C PRO A 478 -34.08 -9.24 -11.71
N THR A 479 -32.82 -8.81 -11.79
CA THR A 479 -31.73 -9.56 -12.43
C THR A 479 -30.93 -10.40 -11.45
N CYS A 480 -31.14 -10.20 -10.15
CA CYS A 480 -30.45 -10.87 -9.06
C CYS A 480 -31.33 -10.86 -7.80
N ILE A 481 -31.06 -11.77 -6.87
CA ILE A 481 -31.53 -11.66 -5.49
C ILE A 481 -30.56 -10.72 -4.77
N ARG A 482 -31.06 -9.68 -4.10
CA ARG A 482 -30.20 -8.86 -3.23
C ARG A 482 -29.73 -9.70 -2.05
N ASP A 483 -28.46 -9.63 -1.72
CA ASP A 483 -27.83 -10.42 -0.67
C ASP A 483 -26.72 -9.65 0.05
N ARG A 484 -26.26 -10.17 1.18
CA ARG A 484 -25.07 -9.72 1.87
C ARG A 484 -23.93 -10.67 1.53
N ILE A 485 -22.90 -10.15 0.86
CA ILE A 485 -21.74 -10.95 0.41
C ILE A 485 -20.40 -10.36 0.88
N ASP A 486 -20.42 -9.17 1.47
CA ASP A 486 -19.26 -8.52 2.06
C ASP A 486 -19.35 -8.61 3.59
N TYR A 487 -18.25 -9.00 4.24
CA TYR A 487 -18.26 -9.35 5.66
C TYR A 487 -17.09 -8.74 6.43
N ILE A 488 -17.35 -8.48 7.71
CA ILE A 488 -16.31 -8.26 8.72
C ILE A 488 -16.46 -9.40 9.75
N TYR A 489 -15.63 -10.42 9.59
CA TYR A 489 -15.46 -11.49 10.57
C TYR A 489 -14.35 -11.14 11.55
N TYR A 490 -14.51 -11.53 12.81
CA TYR A 490 -13.51 -11.27 13.84
C TYR A 490 -13.34 -12.43 14.82
N LYS A 491 -12.19 -12.48 15.49
CA LYS A 491 -11.87 -13.46 16.54
C LYS A 491 -10.92 -12.87 17.59
N GLY A 492 -11.21 -13.14 18.86
CA GLY A 492 -10.39 -12.76 20.02
C GLY A 492 -11.26 -12.46 21.26
N LYS A 493 -10.74 -12.70 22.47
CA LYS A 493 -11.48 -12.49 23.74
C LYS A 493 -11.75 -11.04 24.09
N ASN A 494 -10.88 -10.14 23.66
CA ASN A 494 -10.87 -8.74 24.10
C ASN A 494 -11.49 -7.79 23.07
N ILE A 495 -12.31 -8.31 22.17
CA ILE A 495 -12.98 -7.53 21.13
C ILE A 495 -14.47 -7.81 21.17
N GLN A 496 -15.25 -6.73 21.21
CA GLN A 496 -16.71 -6.82 21.21
C GLN A 496 -17.29 -5.78 20.24
N PRO A 497 -18.05 -6.19 19.21
CA PRO A 497 -18.78 -5.24 18.39
C PRO A 497 -19.87 -4.59 19.23
N TYR A 498 -20.12 -3.31 19.00
CA TYR A 498 -21.24 -2.59 19.65
C TYR A 498 -22.14 -1.86 18.65
N TRP A 499 -21.70 -1.73 17.40
CA TRP A 499 -22.47 -1.12 16.33
C TRP A 499 -21.99 -1.65 14.97
N SER A 500 -22.90 -1.95 14.06
CA SER A 500 -22.55 -2.41 12.71
C SER A 500 -23.62 -1.99 11.71
N LYS A 501 -23.21 -1.58 10.51
CA LYS A 501 -24.12 -1.10 9.47
C LYS A 501 -23.58 -1.35 8.07
N THR A 502 -24.49 -1.62 7.13
CA THR A 502 -24.23 -1.55 5.69
C THR A 502 -24.54 -0.14 5.17
N LEU A 503 -23.62 0.41 4.40
CA LEU A 503 -23.69 1.70 3.74
C LEU A 503 -23.87 1.47 2.25
N ASP A 504 -24.98 1.95 1.71
CA ASP A 504 -25.33 1.80 0.29
C ASP A 504 -25.84 3.13 -0.31
N HIS A 505 -25.61 4.24 0.39
CA HIS A 505 -26.10 5.56 0.01
C HIS A 505 -25.10 6.68 0.31
N HIS A 506 -24.88 7.54 -0.70
CA HIS A 506 -24.10 8.77 -0.59
C HIS A 506 -24.66 9.79 -1.60
N PRO A 507 -25.04 11.02 -1.20
CA PRO A 507 -25.47 12.04 -2.15
C PRO A 507 -24.33 12.49 -3.09
N PRO A 508 -24.59 12.74 -4.38
CA PRO A 508 -25.85 12.55 -5.07
C PRO A 508 -26.11 11.09 -5.48
N PHE A 509 -25.07 10.25 -5.50
CA PHE A 509 -25.14 8.87 -5.94
C PHE A 509 -24.05 8.00 -5.30
N TRP A 510 -24.39 6.75 -4.96
CA TRP A 510 -23.46 5.76 -4.40
C TRP A 510 -22.43 5.29 -5.45
N PRO A 511 -21.12 5.29 -5.16
CA PRO A 511 -20.11 5.15 -6.22
C PRO A 511 -19.65 3.71 -6.51
N SER A 512 -20.33 2.67 -6.02
CA SER A 512 -19.97 1.26 -6.22
C SER A 512 -21.22 0.40 -6.46
N ASP A 513 -21.07 -0.77 -7.08
CA ASP A 513 -22.11 -1.81 -7.11
C ASP A 513 -22.13 -2.68 -5.84
N HIS A 514 -21.18 -2.49 -4.92
CA HIS A 514 -21.23 -3.04 -3.57
C HIS A 514 -21.55 -1.97 -2.53
N GLY A 515 -22.32 -2.34 -1.52
CA GLY A 515 -22.44 -1.61 -0.26
C GLY A 515 -21.18 -1.82 0.60
N SER A 516 -20.78 -0.82 1.37
CA SER A 516 -19.70 -0.95 2.34
C SER A 516 -20.23 -1.45 3.68
N VAL A 517 -19.48 -2.31 4.37
CA VAL A 517 -19.82 -2.72 5.74
C VAL A 517 -18.86 -2.04 6.71
N ILE A 518 -19.41 -1.49 7.80
CA ILE A 518 -18.62 -0.88 8.87
C ILE A 518 -19.09 -1.42 10.21
N THR A 519 -18.14 -1.79 11.07
CA THR A 519 -18.41 -2.25 12.44
C THR A 519 -17.50 -1.53 13.42
N TYR A 520 -18.07 -1.12 14.55
CA TYR A 520 -17.36 -0.50 15.66
C TYR A 520 -17.22 -1.50 16.79
N PHE A 521 -16.03 -1.56 17.38
CA PHE A 521 -15.65 -2.51 18.41
C PHE A 521 -15.12 -1.79 19.64
N TYR A 522 -15.42 -2.31 20.82
CA TYR A 522 -14.62 -2.04 22.01
C TYR A 522 -13.42 -2.99 22.04
N LEU A 523 -12.25 -2.43 22.35
CA LEU A 523 -11.05 -3.18 22.67
C LEU A 523 -10.91 -3.20 24.19
N ASN A 524 -11.29 -4.33 24.81
CA ASN A 524 -11.17 -4.52 26.24
C ASN A 524 -9.70 -4.77 26.57
N GLN A 525 -8.94 -3.70 26.79
CA GLN A 525 -7.55 -3.83 27.22
C GLN A 525 -7.51 -4.60 28.55
N ASN A 526 -6.66 -5.63 28.64
CA ASN A 526 -6.43 -6.33 29.90
C ASN A 526 -5.97 -5.29 30.93
N LYS A 527 -6.80 -5.07 31.95
CA LYS A 527 -6.43 -4.26 33.13
C LYS A 527 -5.37 -4.96 33.95
#